data_AF-A0A3N5L1R3-F1
#
_entry.id   AF-A0A3N5L1R3-F1
#
_cell.length_a   1.000
_cell.length_b   1.000
_cell.length_c   1.000
_cell.angle_alpha   90.00
_cell.angle_beta   90.00
_cell.angle_gamma   90.00
#
_symmetry.space_group_name_H-M   'P 1'
#
loop_
_entity.id
_entity.type
_entity.pdbx_description
1 polymer ?
#
loop_
_entity_poly.entity_id
_entity_poly.type
_entity_poly.pdbx_seq_one_letter_code
_entity_poly.pdbx_strand_id
1 'polypeptide(L)' 'MTDIAILIPKLQNALHFAGAQVRATVERHPAFYPIYTRDGKWRHQGDAWTHWCDGFFPGMMWLIHRWSGDDWFRE' A
#
# COMPACT_ATOMS: atom_id res chain seq x y z
N MET A 1 20.21 19.25 -11.00
CA MET A 1 19.05 19.61 -10.16
C MET A 1 17.82 19.14 -10.92
N THR A 2 17.10 18.14 -10.43
CA THR A 2 15.89 17.67 -11.13
C THR A 2 14.79 18.70 -10.93
N ASP A 3 14.19 19.17 -12.01
CA ASP A 3 13.09 20.13 -11.93
C ASP A 3 11.89 19.48 -11.22
N ILE A 4 11.43 20.11 -10.14
CA ILE A 4 10.30 19.64 -9.35
C ILE A 4 9.03 19.56 -10.20
N ALA A 5 8.87 20.44 -11.19
CA ALA A 5 7.74 20.43 -12.12
C ALA A 5 7.71 19.15 -12.97
N ILE A 6 8.85 18.54 -13.25
CA ILE A 6 8.96 17.25 -13.97
C ILE A 6 8.66 16.07 -13.03
N LEU A 7 9.00 16.19 -11.75
CA LEU A 7 8.86 15.10 -10.78
C LEU A 7 7.45 14.98 -10.22
N ILE A 8 6.76 16.09 -9.95
CA ILE A 8 5.43 16.06 -9.32
C ILE A 8 4.46 15.13 -10.05
N PRO A 9 4.27 15.22 -11.39
CA PRO A 9 3.32 14.35 -12.08
C PRO A 9 3.69 12.87 -12.00
N LYS A 10 5.00 12.55 -11.99
CA LYS A 10 5.48 11.17 -11.86
C LYS A 10 5.21 10.60 -10.48
N LEU A 11 5.42 11.40 -9.43
CA LEU A 11 5.14 11.02 -8.05
C LEU A 11 3.64 10.83 -7.82
N GLN A 12 2.80 11.70 -8.40
CA GLN A 12 1.34 11.56 -8.35
C GLN A 12 0.87 10.27 -9.03
N ASN A 13 1.42 9.95 -10.21
CA ASN A 13 1.12 8.69 -10.90
C ASN A 13 1.55 7.46 -10.08
N ALA A 14 2.70 7.54 -9.41
CA ALA A 14 3.16 6.47 -8.52
C ALA A 14 2.22 6.26 -7.33
N LEU A 15 1.70 7.34 -6.73
CA LEU A 15 0.74 7.27 -5.63
C LEU A 15 -0.64 6.76 -6.09
N HIS A 16 -1.11 7.16 -7.27
CA HIS A 16 -2.32 6.57 -7.87
C HIS A 16 -2.17 5.07 -8.09
N PHE A 17 -1.05 4.64 -8.67
CA PHE A 17 -0.78 3.23 -8.89
C PHE A 17 -0.72 2.45 -7.57
N ALA A 18 -0.01 2.98 -6.56
CA ALA A 18 0.06 2.38 -5.23
C ALA A 18 -1.33 2.22 -4.60
N GLY A 19 -2.17 3.26 -4.67
CA GLY A 19 -3.55 3.22 -4.20
C GLY A 19 -4.37 2.10 -4.85
N ALA A 20 -4.30 1.97 -6.18
CA ALA A 20 -5.00 0.91 -6.90
C ALA A 20 -4.52 -0.50 -6.49
N GLN A 21 -3.21 -0.69 -6.28
CA GLN A 21 -2.66 -1.99 -5.87
C GLN A 21 -3.03 -2.35 -4.42
N VAL A 22 -2.98 -1.38 -3.50
CA VAL A 22 -3.38 -1.55 -2.11
C VAL A 22 -4.86 -1.93 -2.03
N ARG A 23 -5.72 -1.19 -2.73
CA ARG A 23 -7.15 -1.47 -2.79
C ARG A 23 -7.45 -2.86 -3.34
N ALA A 24 -6.87 -3.20 -4.49
CA ALA A 24 -7.05 -4.52 -5.09
C ALA A 24 -6.55 -5.67 -4.18
N THR A 25 -5.56 -5.40 -3.32
CA THR A 25 -5.06 -6.39 -2.35
C THR A 25 -6.08 -6.63 -1.23
N VAL A 26 -6.65 -5.57 -0.65
CA VAL A 26 -7.70 -5.65 0.38
C VAL A 26 -8.96 -6.33 -0.17
N GLU A 27 -9.41 -5.92 -1.37
CA GLU A 27 -10.62 -6.49 -1.98
C GLU A 27 -10.46 -7.98 -2.30
N ARG A 28 -9.26 -8.42 -2.71
CA ARG A 28 -8.97 -9.83 -2.99
C ARG A 28 -8.77 -10.66 -1.71
N HIS A 29 -8.22 -10.05 -0.67
CA HIS A 29 -7.91 -10.69 0.59
C HIS A 29 -8.35 -9.79 1.77
N PRO A 30 -9.64 -9.82 2.16
CA PRO A 30 -10.11 -9.03 3.28
C PRO A 30 -9.43 -9.43 4.59
N ALA A 31 -9.18 -8.46 5.48
CA ALA A 31 -8.51 -8.65 6.78
C ALA A 31 -7.11 -9.32 6.70
N PHE A 32 -6.46 -9.21 5.55
CA PHE A 32 -5.17 -9.83 5.29
C PHE A 32 -4.03 -8.81 5.43
N TYR A 33 -2.99 -9.20 6.17
CA TYR A 33 -1.80 -8.40 6.42
C TYR A 33 -0.62 -8.96 5.59
N PRO A 34 -0.30 -8.37 4.43
CA PRO A 34 0.80 -8.84 3.57
C PRO A 34 2.15 -8.62 4.25
N ILE A 35 2.98 -9.68 4.28
CA ILE A 35 4.35 -9.60 4.81
C ILE A 35 5.37 -9.68 3.65
N TYR A 36 5.20 -10.66 2.77
CA TYR A 36 6.09 -10.88 1.63
C TYR A 36 5.31 -11.46 0.45
N THR A 37 5.96 -11.50 -0.72
CA THR A 37 5.41 -12.17 -1.90
C THR A 37 6.13 -13.49 -2.16
N ARG A 38 5.39 -14.49 -2.63
CA ARG A 38 5.92 -15.74 -3.17
C ARG A 38 5.20 -16.03 -4.48
N ASP A 39 5.97 -16.20 -5.56
CA ASP A 39 5.44 -16.40 -6.91
C ASP A 39 4.49 -15.27 -7.34
N GLY A 40 4.83 -14.03 -6.98
CA GLY A 40 4.04 -12.82 -7.30
C GLY A 40 2.75 -12.67 -6.49
N LYS A 41 2.51 -13.51 -5.47
CA LYS A 41 1.31 -13.46 -4.62
C LYS A 41 1.68 -13.08 -3.19
N TRP A 42 0.86 -12.24 -2.56
CA TRP A 42 1.03 -11.93 -1.15
C TRP A 42 0.84 -13.16 -0.26
N ARG A 43 1.68 -13.28 0.76
CA ARG A 43 1.65 -14.34 1.76
C ARG A 43 1.75 -13.75 3.17
N HIS A 44 1.19 -14.50 4.11
CA HIS A 44 1.17 -14.21 5.53
C HIS A 44 1.70 -15.38 6.38
N GLN A 45 2.33 -16.38 5.74
CA GLN A 45 2.75 -17.58 6.44
C GLN A 45 4.12 -17.37 7.09
N GLY A 46 4.08 -17.28 8.41
CA GLY A 46 5.18 -17.20 9.37
C GLY A 46 4.57 -17.26 10.77
N ASP A 47 5.35 -17.68 11.76
CA ASP A 47 4.88 -17.64 13.16
C ASP A 47 4.61 -16.19 13.58
N ALA A 48 3.68 -15.99 14.53
CA ALA A 48 3.24 -14.68 15.03
C ALA A 48 4.39 -13.71 15.42
N TRP A 49 5.55 -14.22 15.83
CA TRP A 49 6.72 -13.41 16.17
C TRP A 49 7.41 -12.75 14.96
N THR A 50 7.07 -13.16 13.74
CA THR A 50 7.56 -12.58 12.48
C THR A 50 6.72 -11.39 11.98
N HIS A 51 5.65 -11.03 12.70
CA HIS A 51 4.67 -9.99 12.34
C HIS A 51 5.07 -8.56 12.72
N TRP A 52 6.36 -8.25 12.74
CA TRP A 52 6.82 -6.86 12.92
C TRP A 52 6.38 -5.94 11.75
N CYS A 53 5.92 -6.53 10.64
CA CYS A 53 5.48 -5.82 9.44
C CYS A 53 4.01 -5.40 9.42
N ASP A 54 3.19 -5.83 10.38
CA ASP A 54 1.73 -5.66 10.30
C ASP A 54 1.29 -4.20 10.25
N GLY A 55 2.12 -3.26 10.72
CA GLY A 55 1.86 -1.82 10.62
C GLY A 55 2.09 -1.21 9.24
N PHE A 56 2.86 -1.85 8.35
CA PHE A 56 3.26 -1.21 7.09
C PHE A 56 2.11 -1.09 6.10
N PHE A 57 1.35 -2.16 5.91
CA PHE A 57 0.23 -2.16 4.96
C PHE A 57 -0.88 -1.17 5.35
N PRO A 58 -1.42 -1.17 6.59
CA PRO A 58 -2.35 -0.13 7.02
C PRO A 58 -1.68 1.26 7.05
N GLY A 59 -0.38 1.36 7.35
CA GLY A 59 0.36 2.62 7.25
C GLY A 59 0.36 3.21 5.84
N MET A 60 0.49 2.37 4.81
CA MET A 60 0.34 2.80 3.41
C MET A 60 -1.07 3.33 3.14
N MET A 61 -2.11 2.66 3.66
CA MET A 61 -3.50 3.13 3.50
C MET A 61 -3.69 4.52 4.11
N TRP A 62 -3.15 4.77 5.32
CA TRP A 62 -3.19 6.10 5.93
C TRP A 62 -2.44 7.18 5.13
N LEU A 63 -1.28 6.84 4.56
CA LEU A 63 -0.53 7.76 3.70
C LEU A 63 -1.28 8.08 2.40
N ILE A 64 -1.92 7.07 1.80
CA ILE A 64 -2.75 7.25 0.59
C ILE A 64 -3.99 8.07 0.91
N HIS A 65 -4.68 7.80 2.03
CA HIS A 65 -5.80 8.62 2.50
C HIS A 65 -5.39 10.09 2.67
N ARG A 66 -4.28 10.34 3.38
CA ARG A 66 -3.76 11.70 3.58
C ARG A 66 -3.45 12.43 2.27
N TRP A 67 -2.95 11.71 1.27
CA TRP A 67 -2.60 12.29 -0.03
C TRP A 67 -3.81 12.52 -0.94
N SER A 68 -4.70 11.54 -1.04
CA SER A 68 -5.82 11.53 -1.99
C SER A 68 -7.09 12.16 -1.43
N GLY A 69 -7.27 12.16 -0.11
CA GLY A 69 -8.54 12.48 0.55
C GLY A 69 -9.62 11.40 0.38
N ASP A 70 -9.29 10.23 -0.16
CA ASP A 70 -10.25 9.13 -0.35
C ASP A 70 -10.47 8.38 0.97
N ASP A 71 -11.71 8.41 1.44
CA ASP A 71 -12.15 7.81 2.70
C ASP A 71 -12.15 6.28 2.67
N TRP A 72 -12.16 5.66 1.48
CA TRP A 72 -12.09 4.21 1.33
C TRP A 72 -10.84 3.61 1.99
N PHE A 73 -9.71 4.34 2.01
CA PHE A 73 -8.47 3.87 2.65
C PHE A 73 -8.48 4.01 4.17
N ARG A 74 -9.48 4.68 4.75
CA ARG A 74 -9.63 4.86 6.20
C ARG A 74 -10.62 3.87 6.81
N GLU A 75 -11.68 3.55 6.08
CA GLU A 75 -12.85 2.77 6.54
C GLU A 75 -12.67 1.26 6.41
#